data_AF-I3T2L7-F1
#
_entry.id   AF-I3T2L7-F1
#
_cell.length_a   1.000
_cell.length_b   1.000
_cell.length_c   1.000
_cell.angle_alpha   90.00
_cell.angle_beta   90.00
_cell.angle_gamma   90.00
#
_symmetry.space_group_name_H-M   'P 1'
#
loop_
_entity.id
_entity.type
_entity.pdbx_description
1 polymer ?
#
loop_
_entity_poly.entity_id
_entity_poly.type
_entity_poly.pdbx_seq_one_letter_code
_entity_poly.pdbx_strand_id
1 'polypeptide(L)'
;MEKYSAYCRLILCCNSSSRVTEAIRSRCLNIRINAPSEEQIVEVIEFIGKKEGLQFPSGFAARIAEKSNRNLRRAILSFETCRVQQYPFTNRQTIPPMDWEEYISEIASDIMKEQSPKRLFQVRGKLYELLINCIPPEMILKRLLFELLRKLDAELKHEVCLWAAYYEHRMRLGQKAIFHIEAFVAKFMSVYKSFLIATFG
;
A
#
# COMPACT_ATOMS: atom_id res chain seq x y z
N MET A 1 -18.88 10.57 -26.32
CA MET A 1 -17.83 9.82 -27.04
C MET A 1 -18.17 9.68 -28.52
N GLU A 2 -19.38 9.25 -28.88
CA GLU A 2 -19.76 8.98 -30.27
C GLU A 2 -20.01 10.24 -31.10
N LYS A 3 -20.67 11.26 -30.52
CA LYS A 3 -21.06 12.51 -31.24
C LYS A 3 -19.91 13.23 -31.95
N TYR A 4 -18.67 13.11 -31.44
CA TYR A 4 -17.49 13.81 -31.96
C TYR A 4 -16.34 12.86 -32.32
N SER A 5 -16.62 11.58 -32.56
CA SER A 5 -15.59 10.56 -32.82
C SER A 5 -14.79 10.81 -34.11
N ALA A 6 -15.36 11.57 -35.07
CA ALA A 6 -14.67 12.01 -36.29
C ALA A 6 -13.60 13.07 -36.03
N TYR A 7 -13.74 13.88 -34.98
CA TYR A 7 -12.87 15.02 -34.69
C TYR A 7 -11.97 14.81 -33.47
N CYS A 8 -12.30 13.86 -32.59
CA CYS A 8 -11.57 13.61 -31.35
C CYS A 8 -11.41 12.11 -31.07
N ARG A 9 -10.18 11.70 -30.75
CA ARG A 9 -9.86 10.37 -30.23
C ARG A 9 -9.61 10.48 -28.72
N LEU A 10 -10.20 9.57 -27.96
CA LEU A 10 -10.13 9.56 -26.50
C LEU A 10 -9.27 8.39 -26.02
N ILE A 11 -8.33 8.68 -25.12
CA ILE A 11 -7.52 7.68 -24.41
C ILE A 11 -7.92 7.76 -22.94
N LEU A 12 -8.52 6.68 -22.42
CA LEU A 12 -8.99 6.62 -21.05
C LEU A 12 -7.99 5.83 -20.19
N CYS A 13 -7.25 6.53 -19.33
CA CYS A 13 -6.30 5.92 -18.42
C CYS A 13 -6.99 5.55 -17.10
N CYS A 14 -7.08 4.26 -16.79
CA CYS A 14 -7.62 3.77 -15.53
C CYS A 14 -6.86 2.55 -15.02
N ASN A 15 -6.85 2.34 -13.70
CA ASN A 15 -6.13 1.23 -13.06
C ASN A 15 -6.96 -0.05 -12.93
N SER A 16 -8.29 0.05 -13.01
CA SER A 16 -9.19 -1.09 -12.91
C SER A 16 -10.39 -0.92 -13.83
N SER A 17 -10.60 -1.91 -14.70
CA SER A 17 -11.71 -1.93 -15.65
C SER A 17 -13.06 -2.29 -15.02
N SER A 18 -13.08 -2.78 -13.78
CA SER A 18 -14.31 -3.18 -13.09
C SER A 18 -15.23 -2.00 -12.76
N ARG A 19 -14.65 -0.81 -12.54
CA ARG A 19 -15.40 0.43 -12.28
C ARG A 19 -15.84 1.13 -13.56
N VAL A 20 -15.44 0.64 -14.74
CA VAL A 20 -15.78 1.24 -16.04
C VAL A 20 -17.06 0.60 -16.57
N THR A 21 -18.02 1.44 -16.96
CA THR A 21 -19.31 0.98 -17.49
C THR A 21 -19.14 0.18 -18.77
N GLU A 22 -20.02 -0.80 -18.99
CA GLU A 22 -20.01 -1.62 -20.20
C GLU A 22 -20.19 -0.80 -21.48
N ALA A 23 -20.94 0.30 -21.40
CA ALA A 23 -21.09 1.24 -22.50
C ALA A 23 -19.73 1.81 -22.98
N ILE A 24 -18.81 2.09 -22.08
CA ILE A 24 -17.47 2.57 -22.45
C ILE A 24 -16.60 1.40 -22.92
N ARG A 25 -16.59 0.28 -22.19
CA ARG A 25 -15.74 -0.89 -22.50
C ARG A 25 -16.02 -1.49 -23.88
N SER A 26 -17.27 -1.47 -24.33
CA SER A 26 -17.68 -1.96 -25.65
C SER A 26 -17.25 -1.06 -26.81
N ARG A 27 -16.92 0.21 -26.54
CA ARG A 27 -16.58 1.22 -27.55
C ARG A 27 -15.10 1.59 -27.59
N CYS A 28 -14.32 1.07 -26.65
CA CYS A 28 -12.90 1.35 -26.51
C CYS A 28 -12.06 0.08 -26.71
N LEU A 29 -10.87 0.24 -27.29
CA LEU A 29 -9.86 -0.82 -27.28
C LEU A 29 -9.29 -0.96 -25.87
N ASN A 30 -9.50 -2.12 -25.27
CA ASN A 30 -9.03 -2.40 -23.91
C ASN A 30 -7.57 -2.87 -23.93
N ILE A 31 -6.64 -1.96 -23.62
CA ILE A 31 -5.21 -2.26 -23.51
C ILE A 31 -4.87 -2.49 -22.04
N ARG A 32 -4.45 -3.72 -21.70
CA ARG A 32 -4.00 -4.06 -20.36
C ARG A 32 -2.49 -3.86 -20.26
N ILE A 33 -2.07 -2.96 -19.38
CA ILE A 33 -0.66 -2.73 -19.05
C ILE A 33 -0.36 -3.51 -17.76
N ASN A 34 0.42 -4.57 -17.89
CA ASN A 34 0.86 -5.35 -16.73
C ASN A 34 1.97 -4.60 -15.99
N ALA A 35 2.05 -4.80 -14.66
CA ALA A 35 3.20 -4.34 -13.90
C ALA A 35 4.48 -5.03 -14.43
N PRO A 36 5.63 -4.32 -14.51
CA PRO A 36 6.88 -4.91 -14.96
C PRO A 36 7.31 -6.06 -14.04
N SER A 37 8.07 -7.02 -14.56
CA SER A 37 8.71 -8.04 -13.73
C SER A 37 9.84 -7.42 -12.90
N GLU A 38 10.30 -8.14 -11.88
CA GLU A 38 11.41 -7.66 -11.05
C GLU A 38 12.70 -7.56 -11.87
N GLU A 39 12.94 -8.48 -12.82
CA GLU A 39 14.10 -8.39 -13.71
C GLU A 39 14.05 -7.13 -14.59
N GLN A 40 12.87 -6.80 -15.15
CA GLN A 40 12.69 -5.58 -15.94
C GLN A 40 12.92 -4.31 -15.12
N ILE A 41 12.56 -4.30 -13.84
CA ILE A 41 12.84 -3.16 -12.95
C ILE A 41 14.34 -3.03 -12.71
N VAL A 42 15.05 -4.15 -12.52
CA VAL A 42 16.51 -4.15 -12.37
C VAL A 42 17.17 -3.58 -13.62
N GLU A 43 16.77 -4.01 -14.82
CA GLU A 43 17.29 -3.48 -16.09
C GLU A 43 17.12 -1.96 -16.20
N VAL A 44 15.96 -1.43 -15.78
CA VAL A 44 15.70 0.01 -15.80
C VAL A 44 16.57 0.75 -14.79
N ILE A 45 16.76 0.22 -13.58
CA ILE A 45 17.63 0.83 -12.56
C ILE A 45 19.08 0.83 -13.02
N GLU A 46 19.56 -0.26 -13.63
CA GLU A 46 20.90 -0.33 -14.21
C GLU A 46 21.08 0.62 -15.38
N PHE A 47 20.06 0.77 -16.23
CA PHE A 47 20.07 1.76 -17.29
C PHE A 47 20.18 3.19 -16.76
N ILE A 48 19.40 3.53 -15.73
CA ILE A 48 19.46 4.84 -15.07
C ILE A 48 20.84 5.04 -14.43
N GLY A 49 21.35 4.04 -13.69
CA GLY A 49 22.66 4.10 -13.07
C GLY A 49 23.80 4.33 -14.07
N LYS A 50 23.78 3.63 -15.21
CA LYS A 50 24.75 3.84 -16.30
C LYS A 50 24.67 5.24 -16.89
N LYS A 51 23.46 5.78 -17.10
CA LYS A 51 23.27 7.14 -17.65
C LYS A 51 23.70 8.23 -16.67
N GLU A 52 23.47 8.03 -15.38
CA GLU A 52 23.84 8.98 -14.32
C GLU A 52 25.29 8.80 -13.84
N GLY A 53 26.06 7.87 -14.42
CA GLY A 53 27.44 7.59 -14.02
C GLY A 53 27.57 7.03 -12.59
N LEU A 54 26.53 6.37 -12.08
CA LEU A 54 26.46 5.85 -10.72
C LEU A 54 26.96 4.41 -10.65
N GLN A 55 27.83 4.14 -9.68
CA GLN A 55 28.34 2.80 -9.37
C GLN A 55 27.64 2.27 -8.13
N PHE A 56 26.95 1.13 -8.24
CA PHE A 56 26.33 0.46 -7.10
C PHE A 56 26.65 -1.04 -7.10
N PRO A 57 26.65 -1.69 -5.92
CA PRO A 57 27.06 -3.08 -5.83
C PRO A 57 26.03 -4.04 -6.43
N SER A 58 26.50 -5.23 -6.80
CA SER A 58 25.68 -6.32 -7.32
C SER A 58 24.57 -6.69 -6.33
N GLY A 59 23.32 -6.77 -6.81
CA GLY A 59 22.15 -7.09 -5.99
C GLY A 59 21.46 -5.87 -5.34
N PHE A 60 22.04 -4.67 -5.40
CA PHE A 60 21.37 -3.46 -4.89
C PHE A 60 20.08 -3.15 -5.66
N ALA A 61 20.13 -3.23 -7.01
CA ALA A 61 18.96 -3.05 -7.86
C ALA A 61 17.86 -4.10 -7.60
N ALA A 62 18.24 -5.36 -7.36
CA ALA A 62 17.29 -6.42 -7.02
C ALA A 62 16.56 -6.15 -5.70
N ARG A 63 17.27 -5.67 -4.66
CA ARG A 63 16.65 -5.26 -3.39
C ARG A 63 15.65 -4.12 -3.54
N ILE A 64 15.94 -3.16 -4.44
CA ILE A 64 15.00 -2.07 -4.76
C ILE A 64 13.78 -2.63 -5.49
N ALA A 65 13.98 -3.52 -6.47
CA ALA A 65 12.91 -4.15 -7.22
C ALA A 65 11.94 -4.90 -6.29
N GLU A 66 12.47 -5.72 -5.38
CA GLU A 66 11.69 -6.46 -4.37
C GLU A 66 10.88 -5.49 -3.48
N LYS A 67 11.53 -4.47 -2.90
CA LYS A 67 10.85 -3.49 -2.04
C LYS A 67 9.83 -2.60 -2.77
N SER A 68 9.94 -2.48 -4.08
CA SER A 68 9.04 -1.65 -4.88
C SER A 68 7.67 -2.29 -5.11
N ASN A 69 7.51 -3.59 -4.82
CA ASN A 69 6.28 -4.36 -5.11
C ASN A 69 5.83 -4.19 -6.57
N ARG A 70 6.76 -4.32 -7.51
CA ARG A 70 6.55 -4.17 -8.96
C ARG A 70 6.03 -2.80 -9.40
N ASN A 71 6.24 -1.76 -8.60
CA ASN A 71 5.93 -0.38 -8.96
C ASN A 71 7.20 0.36 -9.39
N LEU A 72 7.36 0.56 -10.71
CA LEU A 72 8.54 1.20 -11.27
C LEU A 72 8.77 2.62 -10.76
N ARG A 73 7.71 3.42 -10.58
CA ARG A 73 7.81 4.78 -10.02
C ARG A 73 8.40 4.73 -8.62
N ARG A 74 7.91 3.81 -7.79
CA ARG A 74 8.44 3.61 -6.43
C ARG A 74 9.89 3.17 -6.45
N ALA A 75 10.25 2.24 -7.35
CA ALA A 75 11.63 1.77 -7.49
C ALA A 75 12.61 2.92 -7.81
N ILE A 76 12.24 3.79 -8.77
CA ILE A 76 13.05 4.95 -9.17
C ILE A 76 13.19 5.95 -8.01
N LEU A 77 12.07 6.32 -7.37
CA LEU A 77 12.10 7.24 -6.22
C LEU A 77 12.92 6.68 -5.05
N SER A 78 12.82 5.38 -4.79
CA SER A 78 13.64 4.71 -3.76
C SER A 78 15.12 4.73 -4.13
N PHE A 79 15.48 4.53 -5.40
CA PHE A 79 16.86 4.62 -5.88
C PHE A 79 17.44 6.04 -5.70
N GLU A 80 16.68 7.06 -6.10
CA GLU A 80 17.04 8.46 -5.90
C GLU A 80 17.21 8.81 -4.42
N THR A 81 16.28 8.36 -3.57
CA THR A 81 16.34 8.57 -2.12
C THR A 81 17.60 7.95 -1.52
N CYS A 82 17.96 6.72 -1.94
CA CYS A 82 19.19 6.08 -1.49
C CYS A 82 20.43 6.88 -1.90
N ARG A 83 20.43 7.45 -3.12
CA ARG A 83 21.55 8.28 -3.61
C ARG A 83 21.74 9.56 -2.80
N VAL A 84 20.64 10.20 -2.39
CA VAL A 84 20.63 11.42 -1.58
C VAL A 84 21.08 11.14 -0.15
N GLN A 85 20.62 10.02 0.44
CA GLN A 85 20.99 9.64 1.80
C GLN A 85 22.47 9.31 1.95
N GLN A 86 23.03 8.53 1.01
CA GLN A 86 24.41 8.10 1.10
C GLN A 86 24.97 7.71 -0.28
N TYR A 87 26.16 8.22 -0.58
CA TYR A 87 26.96 7.77 -1.70
C TYR A 87 28.45 7.84 -1.37
N PRO A 88 29.29 6.86 -1.77
CA PRO A 88 28.99 5.68 -2.60
C PRO A 88 27.98 4.70 -2.00
N PHE A 89 27.24 3.98 -2.85
CA PHE A 89 26.28 2.97 -2.39
C PHE A 89 27.00 1.82 -1.69
N THR A 90 26.42 1.29 -0.61
CA THR A 90 26.99 0.17 0.15
C THR A 90 26.04 -1.02 0.19
N ASN A 91 26.59 -2.25 0.31
CA ASN A 91 25.79 -3.47 0.41
C ASN A 91 24.80 -3.46 1.58
N ARG A 92 25.17 -2.80 2.69
CA ARG A 92 24.37 -2.73 3.92
C ARG A 92 23.42 -1.54 3.95
N GLN A 93 23.40 -0.69 2.92
CA GLN A 93 22.52 0.45 2.89
C GLN A 93 21.07 0.00 3.01
N THR A 94 20.36 0.63 3.95
CA THR A 94 18.93 0.42 4.15
C THR A 94 18.18 1.27 3.13
N ILE A 95 17.28 0.64 2.38
CA ILE A 95 16.35 1.36 1.52
C ILE A 95 15.21 1.83 2.44
N PRO A 96 15.07 3.15 2.69
CA PRO A 96 14.05 3.66 3.58
C PRO A 96 12.64 3.37 3.03
N PRO A 97 11.67 2.99 3.87
CA PRO A 97 10.27 3.01 3.50
C PRO A 97 9.78 4.46 3.34
N MET A 98 8.57 4.64 2.81
CA MET A 98 7.92 5.96 2.82
C MET A 98 7.41 6.25 4.23
N ASP A 99 7.48 7.51 4.67
CA ASP A 99 7.11 7.93 6.04
C ASP A 99 5.75 7.41 6.49
N TRP A 100 4.74 7.49 5.61
CA TRP A 100 3.39 7.03 5.91
C TRP A 100 3.28 5.49 6.06
N GLU A 101 4.14 4.72 5.40
CA GLU A 101 4.18 3.26 5.55
C GLU A 101 4.80 2.86 6.89
N GLU A 102 5.84 3.57 7.30
CA GLU A 102 6.46 3.41 8.62
C GLU A 102 5.47 3.77 9.72
N TYR A 103 4.77 4.90 9.58
CA TYR A 103 3.74 5.33 10.51
C TYR A 103 2.59 4.31 10.64
N ILE A 104 2.15 3.69 9.55
CA ILE A 104 1.17 2.59 9.61
C ILE A 104 1.75 1.35 10.30
N SER A 105 3.03 1.05 10.10
CA SER A 105 3.70 -0.08 10.74
C SER A 105 3.81 0.12 12.27
N GLU A 106 3.99 1.37 12.71
CA GLU A 106 3.89 1.74 14.13
C GLU A 106 2.47 1.55 14.66
N ILE A 107 1.45 2.06 13.95
CA ILE A 107 0.04 1.87 14.32
C ILE A 107 -0.27 0.38 14.49
N ALA A 108 0.13 -0.46 13.53
CA ALA A 108 -0.06 -1.91 13.61
C ALA A 108 0.61 -2.49 14.86
N SER A 109 1.81 -2.03 15.20
CA SER A 109 2.54 -2.46 16.39
C SER A 109 1.85 -2.02 17.68
N ASP A 110 1.32 -0.81 17.73
CA ASP A 110 0.59 -0.27 18.87
C ASP A 110 -0.72 -1.03 19.13
N ILE A 111 -1.45 -1.36 18.06
CA ILE A 111 -2.71 -2.12 18.14
C ILE A 111 -2.45 -3.57 18.62
N MET A 112 -1.33 -4.17 18.23
CA MET A 112 -0.94 -5.52 18.66
C MET A 112 -0.46 -5.56 20.12
N LYS A 113 0.20 -4.50 20.59
CA LYS A 113 0.73 -4.43 21.97
C LYS A 113 -0.37 -4.27 23.02
N GLU A 114 -1.43 -3.51 22.75
CA GLU A 114 -2.44 -3.19 23.75
C GLU A 114 -3.85 -3.07 23.15
N GLN A 115 -4.80 -3.86 23.65
CA GLN A 115 -6.21 -3.85 23.24
C GLN A 115 -7.08 -3.19 24.32
N SER A 116 -6.92 -1.87 24.48
CA SER A 116 -7.66 -1.03 25.43
C SER A 116 -8.35 0.15 24.72
N PRO A 117 -9.46 0.69 25.29
CA PRO A 117 -10.09 1.90 24.76
C PRO A 117 -9.15 3.12 24.74
N LYS A 118 -8.22 3.21 25.70
CA LYS A 118 -7.20 4.26 25.75
C LYS A 118 -6.27 4.18 24.55
N ARG A 119 -5.80 2.97 24.21
CA ARG A 119 -4.96 2.74 23.04
C ARG A 119 -5.72 3.04 21.74
N LEU A 120 -6.98 2.63 21.64
CA LEU A 120 -7.82 2.93 20.48
C LEU A 120 -7.96 4.44 20.25
N PHE A 121 -8.14 5.23 21.31
CA PHE A 121 -8.19 6.70 21.21
C PHE A 121 -6.88 7.30 20.68
N GLN A 122 -5.72 6.80 21.12
CA GLN A 122 -4.43 7.23 20.59
C GLN A 122 -4.26 6.86 19.11
N VAL A 123 -4.64 5.63 18.73
CA VAL A 123 -4.61 5.17 17.34
C VAL A 123 -5.52 6.02 16.46
N ARG A 124 -6.68 6.43 16.96
CA ARG A 124 -7.57 7.37 16.24
C ARG A 124 -6.86 8.69 15.92
N GLY A 125 -6.09 9.24 16.85
CA GLY A 125 -5.26 10.43 16.61
C GLY A 125 -4.28 10.20 15.45
N LYS A 126 -3.57 9.07 15.46
CA LYS A 126 -2.66 8.69 14.37
C LYS A 126 -3.38 8.53 13.02
N LEU A 127 -4.57 7.93 13.01
CA LEU A 127 -5.38 7.80 11.80
C LEU A 127 -5.83 9.16 11.25
N TYR A 128 -6.13 10.13 12.12
CA TYR A 128 -6.42 11.49 11.67
C TYR A 128 -5.21 12.14 11.00
N GLU A 129 -4.00 11.99 11.54
CA GLU A 129 -2.79 12.53 10.92
C GLU A 129 -2.58 11.98 9.50
N LEU A 130 -2.80 10.68 9.29
CA LEU A 130 -2.73 10.08 7.95
C LEU A 130 -3.77 10.66 6.98
N LEU A 131 -5.01 10.86 7.46
CA LEU A 131 -6.09 11.41 6.64
C LEU A 131 -5.89 12.91 6.34
N ILE A 132 -5.36 13.68 7.29
CA ILE A 132 -5.03 15.10 7.13
C ILE A 132 -3.93 15.27 6.07
N ASN A 133 -2.95 14.35 6.05
CA ASN A 133 -1.91 14.30 5.02
C ASN A 133 -2.40 13.74 3.66
N CYS A 134 -3.71 13.70 3.43
CA CYS A 134 -4.35 13.33 2.16
C CYS A 134 -3.99 11.92 1.66
N ILE A 135 -3.69 10.99 2.57
CA ILE A 135 -3.44 9.60 2.19
C ILE A 135 -4.80 8.91 1.97
N PRO A 136 -5.02 8.27 0.81
CA PRO A 136 -6.29 7.62 0.53
C PRO A 136 -6.65 6.57 1.60
N PRO A 137 -7.88 6.56 2.12
CA PRO A 137 -8.26 5.69 3.22
C PRO A 137 -8.25 4.20 2.82
N GLU A 138 -8.54 3.89 1.55
CA GLU A 138 -8.38 2.52 0.99
C GLU A 138 -6.91 2.05 1.09
N MET A 139 -5.94 2.96 0.90
CA MET A 139 -4.51 2.66 1.01
C MET A 139 -4.11 2.42 2.47
N ILE A 140 -4.62 3.24 3.39
CA ILE A 140 -4.37 3.10 4.83
C ILE A 140 -4.87 1.74 5.31
N LEU A 141 -6.14 1.41 5.04
CA LEU A 141 -6.75 0.16 5.47
C LEU A 141 -6.04 -1.06 4.86
N LYS A 142 -5.73 -1.01 3.56
CA LYS A 142 -5.02 -2.09 2.87
C LYS A 142 -3.62 -2.29 3.45
N ARG A 143 -2.85 -1.22 3.67
CA ARG A 143 -1.49 -1.32 4.23
C ARG A 143 -1.52 -1.82 5.66
N LEU A 144 -2.44 -1.30 6.48
CA LEU A 144 -2.62 -1.74 7.86
C LEU A 144 -2.95 -3.23 7.94
N LEU A 145 -3.87 -3.72 7.09
CA LEU A 145 -4.18 -5.14 6.99
C LEU A 145 -2.93 -5.97 6.67
N PHE A 146 -2.15 -5.60 5.65
CA PHE A 146 -0.93 -6.35 5.30
C PHE A 146 0.08 -6.40 6.45
N GLU A 147 0.28 -5.30 7.17
CA GLU A 147 1.18 -5.28 8.33
C GLU A 147 0.68 -6.16 9.48
N LEU A 148 -0.63 -6.18 9.73
CA LEU A 148 -1.23 -7.06 10.74
C LEU A 148 -1.10 -8.53 10.33
N LEU A 149 -1.39 -8.89 9.08
CA LEU A 149 -1.31 -10.27 8.58
C LEU A 149 0.11 -10.86 8.64
N ARG A 150 1.16 -10.03 8.61
CA ARG A 150 2.55 -10.48 8.79
C ARG A 150 2.85 -10.93 10.22
N LYS A 151 2.12 -10.41 11.20
CA LYS A 151 2.36 -10.64 12.64
C LYS A 151 1.35 -11.59 13.28
N LEU A 152 0.28 -11.95 12.57
CA LEU A 152 -0.81 -12.79 13.06
C LEU A 152 -0.61 -14.27 12.76
N ASP A 153 -1.16 -15.11 13.64
CA ASP A 153 -1.30 -16.55 13.44
C ASP A 153 -2.30 -16.88 12.32
N ALA A 154 -2.10 -18.03 11.67
CA ALA A 154 -2.86 -18.42 10.49
C ALA A 154 -4.38 -18.49 10.72
N GLU A 155 -4.79 -18.89 11.92
CA GLU A 155 -6.20 -19.05 12.32
C GLU A 155 -6.98 -17.73 12.27
N LEU A 156 -6.33 -16.61 12.66
CA LEU A 156 -6.96 -15.29 12.68
C LEU A 156 -6.94 -14.59 11.31
N LYS A 157 -6.07 -15.01 10.39
CA LYS A 157 -5.90 -14.32 9.10
C LYS A 157 -7.18 -14.29 8.29
N HIS A 158 -7.97 -15.37 8.32
CA HIS A 158 -9.22 -15.44 7.57
C HIS A 158 -10.25 -14.44 8.11
N GLU A 159 -10.47 -14.44 9.42
CA GLU A 159 -11.46 -13.56 10.05
C GLU A 159 -11.07 -12.08 9.89
N VAL A 160 -9.80 -11.73 10.08
CA VAL A 160 -9.32 -10.35 9.93
C VAL A 160 -9.45 -9.86 8.48
N CYS A 161 -9.17 -10.73 7.50
CA CYS A 161 -9.40 -10.40 6.09
C CYS A 161 -10.88 -10.12 5.79
N LEU A 162 -11.79 -10.92 6.36
CA LEU A 162 -13.23 -10.73 6.19
C LEU A 162 -13.68 -9.37 6.74
N TRP A 163 -13.27 -9.03 7.97
CA TRP A 163 -13.61 -7.75 8.58
C TRP A 163 -13.02 -6.57 7.80
N ALA A 164 -11.76 -6.69 7.34
CA ALA A 164 -11.15 -5.65 6.52
C ALA A 164 -11.94 -5.41 5.23
N ALA A 165 -12.34 -6.47 4.51
CA ALA A 165 -13.16 -6.35 3.30
C ALA A 165 -14.55 -5.73 3.59
N TYR A 166 -15.17 -6.13 4.71
CA TYR A 166 -16.46 -5.59 5.14
C TYR A 166 -16.40 -4.09 5.42
N TYR A 167 -15.40 -3.62 6.19
CA TYR A 167 -15.25 -2.20 6.51
C TYR A 167 -14.79 -1.38 5.30
N GLU A 168 -13.98 -1.94 4.41
CA GLU A 168 -13.59 -1.31 3.14
C GLU A 168 -14.81 -1.02 2.26
N HIS A 169 -15.70 -2.00 2.11
CA HIS A 169 -16.93 -1.82 1.34
C HIS A 169 -17.84 -0.75 1.95
N ARG A 170 -18.04 -0.81 3.28
CA ARG A 170 -18.84 0.20 4.01
C ARG A 170 -18.27 1.60 3.90
N MET A 171 -16.94 1.72 3.89
CA MET A 171 -16.24 2.98 3.75
C MET A 171 -16.52 3.65 2.41
N ARG A 172 -16.62 2.87 1.32
CA ARG A 172 -16.99 3.40 0.00
C ARG A 172 -18.42 3.93 -0.09
N LEU A 173 -19.31 3.41 0.76
CA LEU A 173 -20.72 3.86 0.85
C LEU A 173 -20.89 5.03 1.83
N GLY A 174 -19.90 5.29 2.69
CA GLY A 174 -19.92 6.33 3.70
C GLY A 174 -19.24 7.61 3.27
N GLN A 175 -19.47 8.69 4.03
CA GLN A 175 -18.80 9.98 3.81
C GLN A 175 -17.53 10.12 4.66
N LYS A 176 -17.56 9.64 5.92
CA LYS A 176 -16.46 9.83 6.88
C LYS A 176 -15.64 8.55 7.02
N ALA A 177 -14.53 8.48 6.27
CA ALA A 177 -13.65 7.31 6.25
C ALA A 177 -13.13 6.89 7.64
N ILE A 178 -12.84 7.87 8.51
CA ILE A 178 -12.33 7.62 9.86
C ILE A 178 -13.22 6.67 10.67
N PHE A 179 -14.55 6.77 10.57
CA PHE A 179 -15.46 5.91 11.32
C PHE A 179 -15.32 4.42 10.93
N HIS A 180 -15.04 4.16 9.66
CA HIS A 180 -14.88 2.80 9.16
C HIS A 180 -13.51 2.22 9.51
N ILE A 181 -12.45 3.03 9.43
CA ILE A 181 -11.11 2.58 9.80
C ILE A 181 -11.01 2.37 11.32
N GLU A 182 -11.55 3.29 12.13
CA GLU A 182 -11.62 3.15 13.59
C GLU A 182 -12.45 1.92 14.00
N ALA A 183 -13.59 1.68 13.33
CA ALA A 183 -14.40 0.49 13.58
C ALA A 183 -13.68 -0.81 13.21
N PHE A 184 -12.91 -0.83 12.11
CA PHE A 184 -12.05 -1.97 11.78
C PHE A 184 -11.00 -2.23 12.86
N VAL A 185 -10.31 -1.19 13.32
CA VAL A 185 -9.30 -1.31 14.39
C VAL A 185 -9.94 -1.81 15.69
N ALA A 186 -11.09 -1.27 16.08
CA ALA A 186 -11.81 -1.71 17.27
C ALA A 186 -12.24 -3.18 17.17
N LYS A 187 -12.76 -3.59 16.00
CA LYS A 187 -13.15 -4.98 15.74
C LYS A 187 -11.94 -5.91 15.78
N PHE A 188 -10.84 -5.52 15.17
CA PHE A 188 -9.58 -6.26 15.22
C PHE A 188 -9.09 -6.42 16.66
N MET A 189 -9.03 -5.34 17.45
CA MET A 189 -8.62 -5.38 18.85
C MET A 189 -9.49 -6.34 19.67
N SER A 190 -10.80 -6.36 19.44
CA SER A 190 -11.72 -7.27 20.11
C SER A 190 -11.43 -8.73 19.76
N VAL A 191 -11.29 -9.04 18.46
CA VAL A 191 -11.01 -10.41 17.99
C VAL A 191 -9.67 -10.90 18.52
N TYR A 192 -8.63 -10.07 18.40
CA TYR A 192 -7.28 -10.42 18.84
C TYR A 192 -7.20 -10.62 20.35
N LYS A 193 -7.88 -9.78 21.14
CA LYS A 193 -7.95 -9.95 22.60
C LYS A 193 -8.68 -11.22 23.01
N SER A 194 -9.79 -11.54 22.36
CA SER A 194 -10.52 -12.79 22.62
C SER A 194 -9.66 -14.02 22.31
N PHE A 195 -8.89 -13.98 21.22
CA PHE A 195 -7.93 -15.02 20.89
C PHE A 195 -6.83 -15.15 21.94
N LEU A 196 -6.20 -14.05 22.36
CA LEU A 196 -5.17 -14.09 23.40
C LEU A 196 -5.70 -14.69 24.72
N ILE A 197 -6.94 -14.35 25.10
CA ILE A 197 -7.58 -14.93 26.29
C ILE A 197 -7.84 -16.42 26.10
N ALA A 198 -8.31 -16.86 24.92
CA ALA A 198 -8.56 -18.28 24.67
C ALA A 198 -7.29 -19.14 24.61
N THR A 199 -6.17 -18.56 24.15
CA THR A 199 -4.91 -19.27 23.95
C THR A 199 -4.00 -19.24 25.18
N PHE A 200 -4.03 -18.15 25.96
CA PHE A 200 -3.09 -17.93 27.08
C PHE A 200 -3.77 -17.63 28.43
N GLY A 201 -5.09 -17.46 28.45
CA GLY A 201 -5.89 -17.24 29.67
C GLY A 201 -6.56 -18.50 30.16
#